data_AF-A0A084AIR7-F1
#
_entry.id   AF-A0A084AIR7-F1
#
_cell.length_a   1.000
_cell.length_b   1.000
_cell.length_c   1.000
_cell.angle_alpha   90.00
_cell.angle_beta   90.00
_cell.angle_gamma   90.00
#
_symmetry.space_group_name_H-M   'P 1'
#
loop_
_entity.id
_entity.type
_entity.pdbx_description
1 polymer ?
#
loop_
_entity_poly.entity_id
_entity_poly.type
_entity_poly.pdbx_seq_one_letter_code
_entity_poly.pdbx_strand_id
1 'polypeptide(L)'
;MGDPAMAESLQHQLKPFIKPREQVNYIRRILALHLATISPGDSVKHSWALADGVQPVSDAIESTGYQKEYIDAVNSHISARTQFNTLSQSCNSPESAQPQTPGLTAVEDRISLLKLKDKHRRLVEVERHLNILLQQPASVPGFISQEQLLQDVAPLPGVPGEVLQSLAVQQNNSQPALKERIRELERTVLRAKVLQRQQEQLLRAAKEMSRNRASTSTLSERLTALNATRNDLITWIEGELSKASSTEDTRRESNSQMNKLVDHQSTVSQHVAQVKGKYEKYIQRRRDILNLLKQRQPPTLTQPKLSLRADDLGGKSHPPLEFLLTPYVEMLLSNSSDLKAMITQKSHLNQSLAKQSTSTGQAIRHLAEESQLLPQYPLNKSNRRKSVIREDLPAKSNSRSALTEQVKPWVFAADAAKIATLETVTETVEGGQVALEGFMQNVHAMQLLLGQQTNGATQSVDDKEATDEDVWLATSTEQNAKPRKHTGSSTEKQQENDLWSRLHGSLGLIGHDE
;
A
#
# COMPACT_ATOMS: atom_id res chain seq x y z
N MET A 1 32.20 -38.69 33.33
CA MET A 1 30.91 -39.41 33.18
C MET A 1 29.84 -38.35 33.18
N GLY A 2 29.15 -38.15 32.05
CA GLY A 2 28.18 -37.05 31.89
C GLY A 2 26.83 -37.42 32.48
N ASP A 3 26.26 -36.54 33.28
CA ASP A 3 25.01 -36.78 34.00
C ASP A 3 23.84 -37.06 33.03
N PRO A 4 23.15 -38.21 33.14
CA PRO A 4 22.05 -38.59 32.24
C PRO A 4 20.88 -37.60 32.30
N ALA A 5 20.72 -36.90 33.43
CA ALA A 5 19.68 -35.89 33.61
C ALA A 5 19.85 -34.66 32.69
N MET A 6 21.09 -34.26 32.36
CA MET A 6 21.32 -33.16 31.41
C MET A 6 21.01 -33.57 29.97
N ALA A 7 21.30 -34.82 29.61
CA ALA A 7 21.01 -35.36 28.29
C ALA A 7 19.48 -35.45 28.05
N GLU A 8 18.71 -35.85 29.05
CA GLU A 8 17.25 -35.91 28.98
C GLU A 8 16.61 -34.51 28.89
N SER A 9 17.14 -33.53 29.62
CA SER A 9 16.69 -32.14 29.55
C SER A 9 16.93 -31.53 28.15
N LEU A 10 18.13 -31.74 27.59
CA LEU A 10 18.47 -31.31 26.24
C LEU A 10 17.61 -32.03 25.19
N GLN A 11 17.36 -33.33 25.36
CA GLN A 11 16.50 -34.08 24.44
C GLN A 11 15.05 -33.56 24.47
N HIS A 12 14.54 -33.17 25.64
CA HIS A 12 13.21 -32.58 25.75
C HIS A 12 13.13 -31.18 25.12
N GLN A 13 14.19 -30.36 25.27
CA GLN A 13 14.28 -29.05 24.63
C GLN A 13 14.42 -29.14 23.10
N LEU A 14 15.11 -30.17 22.60
CA LEU A 14 15.32 -30.40 21.17
C LEU A 14 14.17 -31.15 20.50
N LYS A 15 13.33 -31.88 21.26
CA LYS A 15 12.17 -32.63 20.75
C LYS A 15 11.24 -31.84 19.81
N PRO A 16 10.87 -30.57 20.07
CA PRO A 16 10.06 -29.79 19.13
C PRO A 16 10.81 -29.39 17.85
N PHE A 17 12.15 -29.39 17.85
CA PHE A 17 13.00 -29.04 16.70
C PHE A 17 13.47 -30.27 15.91
N ILE A 18 13.40 -31.47 16.51
CA ILE A 18 13.73 -32.74 15.86
C ILE A 18 12.48 -33.25 15.13
N LYS A 19 12.38 -32.94 13.83
CA LYS A 19 11.35 -33.52 12.97
C LYS A 19 11.60 -35.01 12.75
N PRO A 20 10.54 -35.85 12.64
CA PRO A 20 10.69 -37.25 12.31
C PRO A 20 11.38 -37.42 10.95
N ARG A 21 12.17 -38.48 10.83
CA ARG A 21 13.06 -38.73 9.68
C ARG A 21 12.31 -38.75 8.35
N GLU A 22 11.05 -39.18 8.37
CA GLU A 22 10.13 -39.18 7.23
C GLU A 22 9.77 -37.77 6.77
N GLN A 23 9.41 -36.88 7.70
CA GLN A 23 9.14 -35.46 7.38
C GLN A 23 10.40 -34.77 6.87
N VAL A 24 11.57 -35.07 7.44
CA VAL A 24 12.85 -34.53 6.95
C VAL A 24 13.14 -35.01 5.53
N ASN A 25 12.91 -36.29 5.23
CA ASN A 25 13.08 -36.83 3.87
C ASN A 25 12.06 -36.26 2.88
N TYR A 26 10.81 -36.04 3.31
CA TYR A 26 9.79 -35.39 2.50
C TYR A 26 10.16 -33.94 2.18
N ILE A 27 10.59 -33.17 3.19
CA ILE A 27 11.08 -31.80 3.01
C ILE A 27 12.31 -31.78 2.09
N ARG A 28 13.27 -32.69 2.27
CA ARG A 28 14.44 -32.82 1.38
C ARG A 28 14.04 -33.12 -0.06
N ARG A 29 13.03 -33.98 -0.27
CA ARG A 29 12.52 -34.30 -1.61
C ARG A 29 11.85 -33.09 -2.27
N ILE A 30 11.03 -32.35 -1.53
CA ILE A 30 10.39 -31.12 -2.02
C ILE A 30 11.46 -30.08 -2.39
N LEU A 31 12.43 -29.85 -1.50
CA LEU A 31 13.52 -28.91 -1.75
C LEU A 31 14.38 -29.37 -2.94
N ALA A 32 14.66 -30.66 -3.07
CA ALA A 32 15.38 -31.20 -4.23
C ALA A 32 14.60 -30.98 -5.54
N LEU A 33 13.28 -31.13 -5.53
CA LEU A 33 12.43 -30.84 -6.70
C LEU A 33 12.42 -29.35 -7.04
N HIS A 34 12.25 -28.47 -6.04
CA HIS A 34 12.31 -27.02 -6.26
C HIS A 34 13.66 -26.55 -6.77
N LEU A 35 14.76 -27.12 -6.25
CA LEU A 35 16.10 -26.77 -6.70
C LEU A 35 16.40 -27.35 -8.09
N ALA A 36 15.89 -28.54 -8.43
CA ALA A 36 15.97 -29.09 -9.78
C ALA A 36 15.23 -28.23 -10.81
N THR A 37 14.14 -27.56 -10.42
CA THR A 37 13.48 -26.56 -11.28
C THR A 37 14.26 -25.26 -11.44
N ILE A 38 15.14 -24.91 -10.49
CA ILE A 38 15.93 -23.67 -10.50
C ILE A 38 17.29 -23.87 -11.20
N SER A 39 17.88 -25.07 -11.14
CA SER A 39 19.15 -25.41 -11.80
C SER A 39 18.96 -26.55 -12.80
N PRO A 40 18.69 -26.26 -14.09
CA PRO A 40 18.47 -27.30 -15.11
C PRO A 40 19.76 -27.93 -15.64
N GLY A 41 20.90 -27.80 -14.94
CA GLY A 41 22.23 -28.08 -15.49
C GLY A 41 23.02 -29.24 -14.88
N ASP A 42 23.03 -29.40 -13.55
CA ASP A 42 23.95 -30.35 -12.92
C ASP A 42 23.26 -31.18 -11.83
N SER A 43 23.49 -32.49 -11.90
CA SER A 43 23.08 -33.45 -10.87
C SER A 43 23.73 -33.07 -9.54
N VAL A 44 22.98 -32.40 -8.67
CA VAL A 44 23.43 -31.97 -7.34
C VAL A 44 23.63 -33.21 -6.46
N LYS A 45 24.79 -33.86 -6.61
CA LYS A 45 25.30 -34.93 -5.73
C LYS A 45 26.26 -34.39 -4.66
N HIS A 46 26.34 -33.08 -4.48
CA HIS A 46 27.13 -32.50 -3.40
C HIS A 46 26.36 -32.60 -2.09
N SER A 47 26.93 -33.38 -1.17
CA SER A 47 26.50 -33.44 0.22
C SER A 47 26.65 -32.05 0.83
N TRP A 48 25.53 -31.41 1.12
CA TRP A 48 25.38 -30.06 1.68
C TRP A 48 25.99 -29.85 3.08
N ALA A 49 26.93 -30.69 3.51
CA ALA A 49 27.53 -30.63 4.84
C ALA A 49 28.67 -29.60 4.93
N LEU A 50 29.32 -29.24 3.83
CA LEU A 50 30.29 -28.15 3.78
C LEU A 50 30.29 -27.57 2.37
N ALA A 51 29.69 -26.40 2.19
CA ALA A 51 29.97 -25.59 1.01
C ALA A 51 31.39 -25.04 1.17
N ASP A 52 32.35 -25.66 0.48
CA ASP A 52 33.68 -25.11 0.32
C ASP A 52 33.60 -23.89 -0.60
N GLY A 53 34.02 -22.74 -0.08
CA GLY A 53 33.69 -21.40 -0.57
C GLY A 53 34.50 -20.97 -1.80
N VAL A 54 34.51 -21.77 -2.86
CA VAL A 54 35.37 -21.52 -4.03
C VAL A 54 34.61 -21.19 -5.31
N GLN A 55 33.30 -21.43 -5.38
CA GLN A 55 32.56 -21.11 -6.60
C GLN A 55 31.93 -19.72 -6.50
N PRO A 56 32.40 -18.72 -7.30
CA PRO A 56 31.68 -17.47 -7.42
C PRO A 56 30.31 -17.79 -8.01
N VAL A 57 29.24 -17.42 -7.29
CA VAL A 57 27.87 -17.56 -7.77
C VAL A 57 27.77 -16.71 -9.03
N SER A 58 27.77 -17.37 -10.19
CA SER A 58 27.65 -16.71 -11.49
C SER A 58 26.43 -15.79 -11.52
N ASP A 59 26.62 -14.61 -12.09
CA ASP A 59 25.65 -13.54 -12.40
C ASP A 59 24.48 -13.98 -13.33
N ALA A 60 24.21 -15.28 -13.44
CA ALA A 60 23.25 -15.87 -14.38
C ALA A 60 21.79 -15.76 -13.90
N ILE A 61 21.57 -15.45 -12.62
CA ILE A 61 20.23 -15.14 -12.13
C ILE A 61 20.13 -13.62 -12.14
N GLU A 62 19.16 -13.09 -12.89
CA GLU A 62 18.73 -11.68 -12.83
C GLU A 62 18.11 -11.38 -11.44
N SER A 63 18.85 -11.64 -10.37
CA SER A 63 18.45 -11.36 -9.01
C SER A 63 18.47 -9.85 -8.86
N THR A 64 17.30 -9.24 -8.87
CA THR A 64 17.13 -7.85 -8.50
C THR A 64 16.97 -7.74 -6.97
N GLY A 65 17.15 -6.53 -6.41
CA GLY A 65 16.85 -6.22 -5.00
C GLY A 65 17.70 -6.93 -3.95
N TYR A 66 17.08 -7.43 -2.88
CA TYR A 66 17.70 -8.03 -1.69
C TYR A 66 18.56 -9.23 -2.01
N GLN A 67 18.16 -10.03 -2.99
CA GLN A 67 18.96 -11.18 -3.42
C GLN A 67 20.28 -10.70 -4.02
N LYS A 68 20.27 -9.57 -4.76
CA LYS A 68 21.50 -8.94 -5.26
C LYS A 68 22.35 -8.39 -4.11
N GLU A 69 21.74 -7.65 -3.19
CA GLU A 69 22.46 -7.07 -2.05
C GLU A 69 23.06 -8.16 -1.16
N TYR A 70 22.35 -9.27 -0.97
CA TYR A 70 22.87 -10.44 -0.28
C TYR A 70 24.03 -11.08 -1.04
N ILE A 71 23.93 -11.26 -2.36
CA ILE A 71 25.03 -11.78 -3.17
C ILE A 71 26.24 -10.83 -3.12
N ASP A 72 26.03 -9.52 -3.21
CA ASP A 72 27.08 -8.50 -3.09
C ASP A 72 27.72 -8.51 -1.68
N ALA A 73 26.92 -8.68 -0.63
CA ALA A 73 27.39 -8.84 0.75
C ALA A 73 28.19 -10.14 0.95
N VAL A 74 27.73 -11.24 0.37
CA VAL A 74 28.45 -12.53 0.39
C VAL A 74 29.76 -12.41 -0.38
N ASN A 75 29.76 -11.80 -1.57
CA ASN A 75 30.95 -11.60 -2.38
C ASN A 75 31.97 -10.69 -1.68
N SER A 76 31.50 -9.60 -1.04
CA SER A 76 32.37 -8.72 -0.26
C SER A 76 32.90 -9.41 1.00
N HIS A 77 32.11 -10.27 1.66
CA HIS A 77 32.57 -11.09 2.78
C HIS A 77 33.60 -12.13 2.34
N ILE A 78 33.40 -12.79 1.20
CA ILE A 78 34.38 -13.72 0.61
C ILE A 78 35.67 -12.95 0.30
N SER A 79 35.58 -11.78 -0.32
CA SER A 79 36.73 -10.92 -0.61
C SER A 79 37.46 -10.45 0.66
N ALA A 80 36.72 -10.04 1.70
CA ALA A 80 37.29 -9.67 2.98
C ALA A 80 37.97 -10.86 3.67
N ARG A 81 37.40 -12.05 3.56
CA ARG A 81 37.96 -13.29 4.12
C ARG A 81 39.21 -13.73 3.37
N THR A 82 39.23 -13.62 2.04
CA THR A 82 40.44 -13.89 1.26
C THR A 82 41.54 -12.89 1.59
N GLN A 83 41.22 -11.60 1.70
CA GLN A 83 42.17 -10.55 2.13
C GLN A 83 42.69 -10.78 3.56
N PHE A 84 41.81 -11.17 4.49
CA PHE A 84 42.23 -11.52 5.85
C PHE A 84 43.15 -12.73 5.84
N ASN A 85 42.81 -13.77 5.07
CA ASN A 85 43.64 -14.96 4.96
C ASN A 85 45.01 -14.65 4.34
N THR A 86 45.07 -13.85 3.27
CA THR A 86 46.35 -13.44 2.67
C THR A 86 47.19 -12.60 3.62
N LEU A 87 46.59 -11.67 4.36
CA LEU A 87 47.29 -10.89 5.39
C LEU A 87 47.76 -11.77 6.56
N SER A 88 46.95 -12.74 6.99
CA SER A 88 47.33 -13.67 8.05
C SER A 88 48.48 -14.59 7.62
N GLN A 89 48.51 -15.02 6.36
CA GLN A 89 49.60 -15.81 5.79
C GLN A 89 50.88 -14.98 5.61
N SER A 90 50.74 -13.70 5.24
CA SER A 90 51.85 -12.75 5.17
C SER A 90 52.46 -12.45 6.55
N CYS A 91 51.63 -12.29 7.59
CA CYS A 91 52.10 -12.14 8.97
C CYS A 91 52.70 -13.42 9.57
N ASN A 92 52.40 -14.58 8.99
CA ASN A 92 52.96 -15.87 9.38
C ASN A 92 54.15 -16.29 8.48
N SER A 93 54.69 -15.38 7.65
CA SER A 93 55.89 -15.65 6.86
C SER A 93 57.10 -15.86 7.78
N PRO A 94 57.79 -17.01 7.71
CA PRO A 94 58.74 -17.44 8.72
C PRO A 94 60.11 -16.82 8.47
N GLU A 95 60.32 -15.61 8.98
CA GLU A 95 61.67 -15.09 9.19
C GLU A 95 61.82 -14.78 10.69
N SER A 96 62.50 -15.70 11.38
CA SER A 96 62.88 -15.64 12.80
C SER A 96 61.79 -15.79 13.86
N ALA A 97 61.44 -17.04 14.20
CA ALA A 97 61.50 -17.60 15.57
C ALA A 97 60.87 -19.00 15.60
N GLN A 98 61.43 -19.88 16.42
CA GLN A 98 61.00 -21.26 16.67
C GLN A 98 59.48 -21.39 16.95
N PRO A 99 58.87 -22.56 16.65
CA PRO A 99 57.49 -22.83 17.01
C PRO A 99 57.40 -23.06 18.52
N GLN A 100 57.15 -21.99 19.28
CA GLN A 100 56.60 -22.14 20.62
C GLN A 100 55.08 -22.24 20.49
N THR A 101 54.57 -23.41 20.88
CA THR A 101 53.16 -23.66 21.17
C THR A 101 52.52 -22.45 21.84
N PRO A 102 51.37 -21.93 21.39
CA PRO A 102 50.68 -20.84 22.07
C PRO A 102 50.16 -21.39 23.40
N GLY A 103 50.94 -21.21 24.47
CA GLY A 103 50.51 -21.50 25.82
C GLY A 103 49.28 -20.66 26.16
N LEU A 104 48.38 -21.21 27.00
CA LEU A 104 47.22 -20.51 27.56
C LEU A 104 47.56 -19.09 28.06
N THR A 105 48.80 -18.91 28.53
CA THR A 105 49.37 -17.65 29.03
C THR A 105 49.42 -16.55 27.97
N ALA A 106 49.69 -16.84 26.70
CA ALA A 106 49.74 -15.83 25.64
C ALA A 106 48.36 -15.24 25.31
N VAL A 107 47.32 -16.06 25.45
CA VAL A 107 45.92 -15.63 25.29
C VAL A 107 45.49 -14.81 26.51
N GLU A 108 45.85 -15.25 27.71
CA GLU A 108 45.60 -14.51 28.96
C GLU A 108 46.31 -13.16 28.98
N ASP A 109 47.56 -13.09 28.51
CA ASP A 109 48.33 -11.85 28.34
C ASP A 109 47.69 -10.92 27.29
N ARG A 110 47.15 -11.48 26.21
CA ARG A 110 46.43 -10.67 25.21
C ARG A 110 45.11 -10.15 25.74
N ILE A 111 44.38 -10.94 26.53
CA ILE A 111 43.14 -10.52 27.18
C ILE A 111 43.44 -9.44 28.23
N SER A 112 44.51 -9.58 29.01
CA SER A 112 44.90 -8.58 30.01
C SER A 112 45.31 -7.26 29.34
N LEU A 113 46.05 -7.30 28.22
CA LEU A 113 46.36 -6.12 27.40
C LEU A 113 45.11 -5.47 26.81
N LEU A 114 44.13 -6.25 26.32
CA LEU A 114 42.87 -5.70 25.82
C LEU A 114 42.06 -5.04 26.93
N LYS A 115 41.98 -5.65 28.12
CA LYS A 115 41.34 -5.05 29.30
C LYS A 115 42.04 -3.76 29.72
N LEU A 116 43.37 -3.72 29.66
CA LEU A 116 44.14 -2.52 29.97
C LEU A 116 43.87 -1.39 28.96
N LYS A 117 43.81 -1.72 27.66
CA LYS A 117 43.46 -0.77 26.60
C LYS A 117 42.04 -0.23 26.75
N ASP A 118 41.08 -1.07 27.13
CA ASP A 118 39.71 -0.63 27.38
C ASP A 118 39.63 0.30 28.60
N LYS A 119 40.32 -0.03 29.70
CA LYS A 119 40.43 0.85 30.86
C LYS A 119 41.08 2.20 30.52
N HIS A 120 42.15 2.19 29.73
CA HIS A 120 42.80 3.42 29.29
C HIS A 120 41.85 4.27 28.44
N ARG A 121 41.10 3.67 27.50
CA ARG A 121 40.11 4.38 26.69
C ARG A 121 39.03 5.03 27.55
N ARG A 122 38.51 4.31 28.55
CA ARG A 122 37.53 4.86 29.51
C ARG A 122 38.10 6.01 30.32
N LEU A 123 39.35 5.91 30.77
CA LEU A 123 40.03 6.99 31.49
C LEU A 123 40.22 8.23 30.62
N VAL A 124 40.65 8.07 29.37
CA VAL A 124 40.76 9.19 28.41
C VAL A 124 39.39 9.81 28.13
N GLU A 125 38.32 9.01 28.09
CA GLU A 125 36.96 9.52 27.93
C GLU A 125 36.54 10.35 29.15
N VAL A 126 36.77 9.85 30.36
CA VAL A 126 36.49 10.58 31.60
C VAL A 126 37.33 11.85 31.69
N GLU A 127 38.61 11.78 31.34
CA GLU A 127 39.50 12.95 31.28
C GLU A 127 39.01 13.98 30.25
N ARG A 128 38.51 13.55 29.09
CA ARG A 128 37.90 14.44 28.10
C ARG A 128 36.66 15.12 28.67
N HIS A 129 35.75 14.37 29.29
CA HIS A 129 34.55 14.92 29.91
C HIS A 129 34.88 15.86 31.06
N LEU A 130 35.86 15.51 31.90
CA LEU A 130 36.36 16.39 32.96
C LEU A 130 37.00 17.65 32.40
N ASN A 131 37.78 17.56 31.31
CA ASN A 131 38.34 18.73 30.64
C ASN A 131 37.23 19.62 30.04
N ILE A 132 36.17 19.04 29.47
CA ILE A 132 35.00 19.79 28.99
C ILE A 132 34.31 20.51 30.16
N LEU A 133 34.13 19.83 31.29
CA LEU A 133 33.55 20.41 32.51
C LEU A 133 34.45 21.46 33.17
N LEU A 134 35.77 21.30 33.11
CA LEU A 134 36.74 22.27 33.64
C LEU A 134 36.84 23.52 32.76
N GLN A 135 36.66 23.38 31.44
CA GLN A 135 36.57 24.51 30.53
C GLN A 135 35.24 25.28 30.67
N GLN A 136 34.25 24.74 31.39
CA GLN A 136 32.90 25.30 31.50
C GLN A 136 32.41 25.27 32.96
N PRO A 137 32.76 26.27 33.78
CA PRO A 137 32.38 26.27 35.20
C PRO A 137 30.86 26.27 35.37
N ALA A 138 30.36 25.30 36.16
CA ALA A 138 28.95 25.05 36.45
C ALA A 138 28.20 26.17 37.20
N SER A 139 28.78 27.38 37.31
CA SER A 139 28.20 28.53 37.99
C SER A 139 27.53 29.55 37.06
N VAL A 140 27.38 29.26 35.76
CA VAL A 140 26.57 30.11 34.86
C VAL A 140 25.15 29.51 34.75
N PRO A 141 24.10 30.18 35.27
CA PRO A 141 22.74 29.69 35.17
C PRO A 141 22.26 29.79 33.72
N GLY A 142 22.17 28.64 33.04
CA GLY A 142 21.71 28.53 31.65
C GLY A 142 22.30 27.36 30.86
N PHE A 143 23.35 26.70 31.37
CA PHE A 143 24.06 25.68 30.58
C PHE A 143 23.42 24.28 30.60
N ILE A 144 22.79 23.87 31.72
CA ILE A 144 21.92 22.68 31.71
C ILE A 144 20.50 23.17 31.47
N SER A 145 20.23 23.55 30.22
CA SER A 145 18.87 23.80 29.77
C SER A 145 18.19 22.45 29.57
N GLN A 146 17.18 22.14 30.39
CA GLN A 146 16.34 20.94 30.29
C GLN A 146 15.78 20.74 28.87
N GLU A 147 15.65 21.83 28.11
CA GLU A 147 15.23 21.88 26.71
C GLU A 147 16.25 21.26 25.73
N GLN A 148 17.56 21.33 26.01
CA GLN A 148 18.59 20.69 25.18
C GLN A 148 18.64 19.16 25.40
N LEU A 149 18.34 18.70 26.62
CA LEU A 149 18.17 17.26 26.91
C LEU A 149 16.91 16.66 26.26
N LEU A 150 15.91 17.49 25.98
CA LEU A 150 14.67 17.09 25.31
C LEU A 150 14.74 17.21 23.79
N GLN A 151 15.84 17.73 23.23
CA GLN A 151 15.99 17.92 21.78
C GLN A 151 16.22 16.61 21.02
N ASP A 152 16.77 15.58 21.69
CA ASP A 152 16.91 14.22 21.16
C ASP A 152 15.64 13.36 21.30
N VAL A 153 14.60 13.88 21.96
CA VAL A 153 13.27 13.26 22.00
C VAL A 153 12.42 13.93 20.93
N ALA A 154 11.90 13.15 19.98
CA ALA A 154 11.03 13.65 18.92
C ALA A 154 9.91 14.53 19.52
N PRO A 155 9.70 15.77 19.01
CA PRO A 155 8.72 16.67 19.59
C PRO A 155 7.33 16.03 19.48
N LEU A 156 6.67 15.83 20.63
CA LEU A 156 5.27 15.43 20.63
C LEU A 156 4.48 16.48 19.82
N PRO A 157 3.56 16.06 18.94
CA PRO A 157 2.77 16.99 18.15
C PRO A 157 1.97 17.90 19.09
N GLY A 158 2.20 19.21 18.99
CA GLY A 158 1.48 20.22 19.76
C GLY A 158 -0.02 20.08 19.51
N VAL A 159 -0.76 19.76 20.57
CA VAL A 159 -2.21 19.66 20.50
C VAL A 159 -2.76 21.06 20.23
N PRO A 160 -3.58 21.27 19.17
CA PRO A 160 -4.13 22.58 18.87
C PRO A 160 -4.96 23.09 20.05
N GLY A 161 -4.69 24.32 20.52
CA GLY A 161 -5.43 24.95 21.62
C GLY A 161 -6.94 25.02 21.38
N GLU A 162 -7.38 24.99 20.13
CA GLU A 162 -8.79 24.89 19.72
C GLU A 162 -9.45 23.58 20.18
N VAL A 163 -8.70 22.48 20.32
CA VAL A 163 -9.23 21.21 20.85
C VAL A 163 -9.45 21.31 22.36
N LEU A 164 -8.55 21.97 23.09
CA LEU A 164 -8.69 22.18 24.53
C LEU A 164 -9.80 23.19 24.86
N GLN A 165 -9.95 24.25 24.05
CA GLN A 165 -11.03 25.23 24.23
C GLN A 165 -12.40 24.69 23.77
N SER A 166 -12.45 23.86 22.73
CA SER A 166 -13.71 23.18 22.35
C SER A 166 -14.12 22.12 23.37
N LEU A 167 -13.18 21.39 23.99
CA LEU A 167 -13.45 20.47 25.09
C LEU A 167 -13.93 21.20 26.36
N ALA A 168 -13.30 22.33 26.71
CA ALA A 168 -13.69 23.12 27.88
C ALA A 168 -15.07 23.80 27.73
N VAL A 169 -15.42 24.27 26.52
CA VAL A 169 -16.74 24.86 26.24
C VAL A 169 -17.82 23.78 26.09
N GLN A 170 -17.49 22.58 25.62
CA GLN A 170 -18.44 21.47 25.52
C GLN A 170 -18.78 20.83 26.86
N GLN A 171 -17.88 20.81 27.85
CA GLN A 171 -18.16 20.14 29.14
C GLN A 171 -19.29 20.80 29.94
N ASN A 172 -19.53 22.10 29.80
CA ASN A 172 -20.49 22.81 30.67
C ASN A 172 -21.95 22.85 30.16
N ASN A 173 -22.23 22.51 28.89
CA ASN A 173 -23.58 22.56 28.30
C ASN A 173 -24.00 21.30 27.48
N SER A 174 -23.21 20.22 27.48
CA SER A 174 -23.32 19.11 26.52
C SER A 174 -24.44 18.08 26.78
N GLN A 175 -24.86 17.85 28.02
CA GLN A 175 -25.76 16.74 28.34
C GLN A 175 -27.18 16.83 27.74
N PRO A 176 -27.88 17.99 27.76
CA PRO A 176 -29.19 18.10 27.08
C PRO A 176 -29.05 18.26 25.55
N ALA A 177 -28.00 18.94 25.08
CA ALA A 177 -27.74 19.15 23.65
C ALA A 177 -27.38 17.85 22.91
N LEU A 178 -26.70 16.90 23.56
CA LEU A 178 -26.40 15.59 22.99
C LEU A 178 -27.68 14.77 22.78
N LYS A 179 -28.60 14.77 23.74
CA LYS A 179 -29.88 14.05 23.62
C LYS A 179 -30.77 14.64 22.54
N GLU A 180 -30.80 15.96 22.39
CA GLU A 180 -31.52 16.63 21.29
C GLU A 180 -30.91 16.28 19.94
N ARG A 181 -29.57 16.23 19.85
CA ARG A 181 -28.88 15.85 18.62
C ARG A 181 -29.06 14.37 18.27
N ILE A 182 -29.12 13.49 19.27
CA ILE A 182 -29.48 12.08 19.08
C ILE A 182 -30.91 11.98 18.55
N ARG A 183 -31.88 12.71 19.11
CA ARG A 183 -33.27 12.73 18.61
C ARG A 183 -33.38 13.29 17.19
N GLU A 184 -32.59 14.30 16.84
CA GLU A 184 -32.51 14.83 15.48
C GLU A 184 -31.92 13.79 14.51
N LEU A 185 -30.90 13.07 14.94
CA LEU A 185 -30.30 11.98 14.18
C LEU A 185 -31.29 10.81 14.02
N GLU A 186 -31.99 10.39 15.07
CA GLU A 186 -33.07 9.41 15.02
C GLU A 186 -34.18 9.85 14.04
N ARG A 187 -34.60 11.11 14.09
CA ARG A 187 -35.63 11.66 13.18
C ARG A 187 -35.16 11.66 11.72
N THR A 188 -33.92 12.04 11.47
CA THR A 188 -33.35 12.04 10.11
C THR A 188 -33.14 10.62 9.59
N VAL A 189 -32.68 9.69 10.42
CA VAL A 189 -32.55 8.27 10.09
C VAL A 189 -33.91 7.64 9.79
N LEU A 190 -34.93 7.92 10.61
CA LEU A 190 -36.29 7.42 10.35
C LEU A 190 -36.86 7.98 9.04
N ARG A 191 -36.68 9.29 8.77
CA ARG A 191 -37.08 9.89 7.49
C ARG A 191 -36.34 9.26 6.31
N ALA A 192 -35.03 9.07 6.43
CA ALA A 192 -34.22 8.44 5.40
C ALA A 192 -34.67 6.99 5.15
N LYS A 193 -34.98 6.22 6.20
CA LYS A 193 -35.49 4.85 6.10
C LYS A 193 -36.85 4.79 5.42
N VAL A 194 -37.75 5.75 5.70
CA VAL A 194 -39.04 5.86 5.01
C VAL A 194 -38.85 6.21 3.53
N LEU A 195 -37.97 7.18 3.21
CA LEU A 195 -37.65 7.53 1.82
C LEU A 195 -37.01 6.37 1.06
N GLN A 196 -36.13 5.61 1.71
CA GLN A 196 -35.52 4.41 1.14
C GLN A 196 -36.59 3.35 0.82
N ARG A 197 -37.49 3.05 1.77
CA ARG A 197 -38.59 2.11 1.54
C ARG A 197 -39.49 2.56 0.39
N GLN A 198 -39.79 3.85 0.29
CA GLN A 198 -40.56 4.41 -0.81
C GLN A 198 -39.83 4.24 -2.16
N GLN A 199 -38.53 4.52 -2.22
CA GLN A 199 -37.72 4.34 -3.43
C GLN A 199 -37.62 2.86 -3.82
N GLU A 200 -37.45 1.96 -2.86
CA GLU A 200 -37.44 0.51 -3.11
C GLU A 200 -38.77 0.01 -3.67
N GLN A 201 -39.90 0.48 -3.14
CA GLN A 201 -41.22 0.17 -3.67
C GLN A 201 -41.38 0.68 -5.12
N LEU A 202 -40.97 1.92 -5.40
CA LEU A 202 -40.99 2.46 -6.76
C LEU A 202 -40.08 1.68 -7.71
N LEU A 203 -38.92 1.23 -7.22
CA LEU A 203 -37.99 0.40 -7.99
C LEU A 203 -38.58 -0.98 -8.28
N ARG A 204 -39.22 -1.64 -7.29
CA ARG A 204 -39.93 -2.91 -7.50
C ARG A 204 -41.06 -2.77 -8.52
N ALA A 205 -41.89 -1.73 -8.39
CA ALA A 205 -42.95 -1.43 -9.37
C ALA A 205 -42.40 -1.15 -10.78
N ALA A 206 -41.30 -0.39 -10.89
CA ALA A 206 -40.63 -0.15 -12.16
C ALA A 206 -40.02 -1.43 -12.77
N LYS A 207 -39.44 -2.31 -11.94
CA LYS A 207 -38.94 -3.62 -12.37
C LYS A 207 -40.05 -4.51 -12.91
N GLU A 208 -41.19 -4.57 -12.25
CA GLU A 208 -42.37 -5.32 -12.69
C GLU A 208 -42.91 -4.78 -14.02
N MET A 209 -43.04 -3.45 -14.15
CA MET A 209 -43.41 -2.79 -15.41
C MET A 209 -42.42 -3.08 -16.54
N SER A 210 -41.11 -3.11 -16.26
CA SER A 210 -40.08 -3.42 -17.24
C SER A 210 -40.08 -4.89 -17.67
N ARG A 211 -40.35 -5.82 -16.73
CA ARG A 211 -40.43 -7.26 -16.99
C ARG A 211 -41.62 -7.59 -17.90
N ASN A 212 -42.74 -6.88 -17.73
CA ASN A 212 -43.92 -7.00 -18.57
C ASN A 212 -43.76 -6.36 -19.97
N ARG A 213 -42.86 -5.37 -20.11
CA ARG A 213 -42.59 -4.66 -21.38
C ARG A 213 -41.44 -5.26 -22.20
N ALA A 214 -40.55 -6.03 -21.55
CA ALA A 214 -39.41 -6.68 -22.20
C ALA A 214 -39.82 -7.76 -23.22
N SER A 215 -41.00 -8.36 -23.06
CA SER A 215 -41.54 -9.41 -23.95
C SER A 215 -42.09 -8.89 -25.28
N THR A 216 -42.29 -7.57 -25.46
CA THR A 216 -42.90 -6.98 -26.67
C THR A 216 -42.05 -5.91 -27.38
N SER A 217 -40.84 -5.62 -26.90
CA SER A 217 -39.99 -4.55 -27.46
C SER A 217 -39.20 -4.96 -28.69
N THR A 218 -39.25 -4.13 -29.73
CA THR A 218 -38.44 -4.29 -30.96
C THR A 218 -36.97 -3.95 -30.69
N LEU A 219 -36.04 -4.53 -31.46
CA LEU A 219 -34.58 -4.34 -31.27
C LEU A 219 -34.16 -2.86 -31.36
N SER A 220 -34.84 -2.08 -32.21
CA SER A 220 -34.62 -0.63 -32.37
C SER A 220 -34.95 0.14 -31.09
N GLU A 221 -36.07 -0.16 -30.44
CA GLU A 221 -36.46 0.44 -29.15
C GLU A 221 -35.49 0.09 -28.02
N ARG A 222 -34.90 -1.11 -28.05
CA ARG A 222 -33.88 -1.50 -27.08
C ARG A 222 -32.58 -0.70 -27.26
N LEU A 223 -32.18 -0.43 -28.49
CA LEU A 223 -31.00 0.39 -28.78
C LEU A 223 -31.22 1.86 -28.39
N THR A 224 -32.41 2.41 -28.64
CA THR A 224 -32.73 3.79 -28.22
C THR A 224 -32.83 3.91 -26.70
N ALA A 225 -33.43 2.93 -26.01
CA ALA A 225 -33.45 2.88 -24.55
C ALA A 225 -32.04 2.71 -23.95
N LEU A 226 -31.18 1.90 -24.55
CA LEU A 226 -29.79 1.74 -24.12
C LEU A 226 -28.98 3.03 -24.34
N ASN A 227 -29.22 3.75 -25.43
CA ASN A 227 -28.59 5.04 -25.65
C ASN A 227 -29.12 6.13 -24.69
N ALA A 228 -30.41 6.11 -24.36
CA ALA A 228 -31.01 6.99 -23.37
C ALA A 228 -30.43 6.74 -21.96
N THR A 229 -30.39 5.48 -21.52
CA THR A 229 -29.78 5.09 -20.23
C THR A 229 -28.28 5.42 -20.18
N ARG A 230 -27.55 5.27 -21.30
CA ARG A 230 -26.16 5.73 -21.41
C ARG A 230 -26.05 7.23 -21.19
N ASN A 231 -26.88 8.03 -21.85
CA ASN A 231 -26.86 9.49 -21.73
C ASN A 231 -27.28 9.96 -20.33
N ASP A 232 -28.26 9.30 -19.71
CA ASP A 232 -28.69 9.59 -18.34
C ASP A 232 -27.59 9.23 -17.32
N LEU A 233 -26.90 8.10 -17.50
CA LEU A 233 -25.76 7.73 -16.68
C LEU A 233 -24.60 8.71 -16.84
N ILE A 234 -24.30 9.15 -18.06
CA ILE A 234 -23.29 10.19 -18.31
C ILE A 234 -23.69 11.47 -17.59
N THR A 235 -24.93 11.92 -17.74
CA THR A 235 -25.44 13.14 -17.08
C THR A 235 -25.43 13.02 -15.56
N TRP A 236 -25.75 11.85 -15.02
CA TRP A 236 -25.70 11.58 -13.58
C TRP A 236 -24.26 11.55 -13.07
N ILE A 237 -23.34 10.90 -13.78
CA ILE A 237 -21.91 10.88 -13.45
C ILE A 237 -21.33 12.30 -13.51
N GLU A 238 -21.64 13.06 -14.56
CA GLU A 238 -21.21 14.46 -14.69
C GLU A 238 -21.80 15.32 -13.56
N GLY A 239 -23.06 15.09 -13.19
CA GLY A 239 -23.72 15.75 -12.06
C GLY A 239 -23.09 15.39 -10.71
N GLU A 240 -22.79 14.12 -10.45
CA GLU A 240 -22.14 13.67 -9.23
C GLU A 240 -20.66 14.10 -9.17
N LEU A 241 -19.94 14.11 -10.28
CA LEU A 241 -18.59 14.66 -10.36
C LEU A 241 -18.59 16.18 -10.10
N SER A 242 -19.60 16.90 -10.60
CA SER A 242 -19.79 18.33 -10.32
C SER A 242 -20.12 18.59 -8.83
N LYS A 243 -20.97 17.76 -8.21
CA LYS A 243 -21.27 17.83 -6.77
C LYS A 243 -20.08 17.44 -5.90
N ALA A 244 -19.35 16.37 -6.24
CA ALA A 244 -18.14 15.95 -5.54
C ALA A 244 -17.01 16.98 -5.64
N SER A 245 -16.96 17.74 -6.74
CA SER A 245 -16.07 18.90 -6.86
C SER A 245 -16.53 20.10 -6.01
N SER A 246 -17.79 20.13 -5.55
CA SER A 246 -18.39 21.20 -4.74
C SER A 246 -18.55 20.85 -3.25
N THR A 247 -18.31 19.60 -2.84
CA THR A 247 -18.45 19.16 -1.44
C THR A 247 -17.33 19.62 -0.50
N GLU A 248 -16.29 20.27 -1.02
CA GLU A 248 -15.29 20.97 -0.19
C GLU A 248 -15.82 22.31 0.35
N ASP A 249 -16.94 22.85 -0.17
CA ASP A 249 -17.44 24.19 0.19
C ASP A 249 -18.78 24.20 0.97
N THR A 250 -19.37 23.06 1.30
CA THR A 250 -20.72 23.01 1.93
C THR A 250 -20.72 22.80 3.44
N ARG A 251 -19.66 23.22 4.12
CA ARG A 251 -19.66 23.36 5.59
C ARG A 251 -19.17 24.74 6.03
N ARG A 252 -19.94 25.78 5.71
CA ARG A 252 -20.02 27.05 6.47
C ARG A 252 -21.14 27.92 5.90
N GLU A 253 -22.26 27.97 6.60
CA GLU A 253 -23.14 29.15 6.53
C GLU A 253 -22.35 30.35 7.06
N SER A 254 -22.04 31.29 6.18
CA SER A 254 -22.03 32.72 6.45
C SER A 254 -21.85 33.45 5.12
N ASN A 255 -22.76 34.38 4.84
CA ASN A 255 -22.94 35.17 3.61
C ASN A 255 -21.74 36.07 3.20
N SER A 256 -20.49 35.63 3.39
CA SER A 256 -19.26 36.34 3.03
C SER A 256 -18.51 35.69 1.85
N GLN A 257 -18.86 34.45 1.46
CA GLN A 257 -18.07 33.66 0.50
C GLN A 257 -18.55 33.75 -0.96
N MET A 258 -19.79 34.19 -1.22
CA MET A 258 -20.31 34.37 -2.58
C MET A 258 -19.51 35.44 -3.37
N ASN A 259 -19.07 36.51 -2.69
CA ASN A 259 -18.20 37.52 -3.31
C ASN A 259 -16.79 36.97 -3.59
N LYS A 260 -16.27 36.08 -2.73
CA LYS A 260 -14.94 35.49 -2.91
C LYS A 260 -14.90 34.45 -4.03
N LEU A 261 -15.99 33.72 -4.27
CA LEU A 261 -16.07 32.74 -5.36
C LEU A 261 -16.19 33.42 -6.73
N VAL A 262 -16.95 34.52 -6.82
CA VAL A 262 -17.00 35.38 -8.01
C VAL A 262 -15.65 36.07 -8.25
N ASP A 263 -14.96 36.50 -7.19
CA ASP A 263 -13.59 37.06 -7.29
C ASP A 263 -12.55 36.00 -7.68
N HIS A 264 -12.68 34.75 -7.22
CA HIS A 264 -11.80 33.66 -7.64
C HIS A 264 -12.06 33.26 -9.10
N GLN A 265 -13.31 33.22 -9.53
CA GLN A 265 -13.62 32.94 -10.94
C GLN A 265 -13.21 34.09 -11.86
N SER A 266 -13.37 35.35 -11.41
CA SER A 266 -12.94 36.53 -12.17
C SER A 266 -11.40 36.59 -12.25
N THR A 267 -10.68 36.33 -11.17
CA THR A 267 -9.20 36.26 -11.16
C THR A 267 -8.67 35.09 -12.00
N VAL A 268 -9.30 33.92 -11.96
CA VAL A 268 -8.95 32.79 -12.84
C VAL A 268 -9.20 33.17 -14.30
N SER A 269 -10.32 33.80 -14.62
CA SER A 269 -10.61 34.24 -15.98
C SER A 269 -9.62 35.32 -16.47
N GLN A 270 -9.19 36.21 -15.57
CA GLN A 270 -8.17 37.22 -15.83
C GLN A 270 -6.80 36.59 -16.08
N HIS A 271 -6.42 35.57 -15.30
CA HIS A 271 -5.19 34.81 -15.53
C HIS A 271 -5.22 34.04 -16.84
N VAL A 272 -6.35 33.42 -17.19
CA VAL A 272 -6.53 32.75 -18.49
C VAL A 272 -6.43 33.76 -19.63
N ALA A 273 -7.02 34.95 -19.50
CA ALA A 273 -6.90 36.03 -20.48
C ALA A 273 -5.45 36.53 -20.60
N GLN A 274 -4.72 36.67 -19.49
CA GLN A 274 -3.30 37.02 -19.49
C GLN A 274 -2.44 35.96 -20.17
N VAL A 275 -2.70 34.67 -19.92
CA VAL A 275 -1.99 33.56 -20.56
C VAL A 275 -2.29 33.52 -22.06
N LYS A 276 -3.55 33.70 -22.47
CA LYS A 276 -3.94 33.83 -23.87
C LYS A 276 -3.23 35.00 -24.55
N GLY A 277 -3.19 36.17 -23.92
CA GLY A 277 -2.46 37.34 -24.44
C GLY A 277 -0.95 37.12 -24.53
N LYS A 278 -0.34 36.44 -23.56
CA LYS A 278 1.08 36.05 -23.62
C LYS A 278 1.34 35.06 -24.76
N TYR A 279 0.45 34.10 -24.97
CA TYR A 279 0.55 33.11 -26.03
C TYR A 279 0.35 33.73 -27.42
N GLU A 280 -0.56 34.69 -27.56
CA GLU A 280 -0.75 35.44 -28.79
C GLU A 280 0.49 36.29 -29.13
N LYS A 281 1.06 37.00 -28.15
CA LYS A 281 2.34 37.72 -28.32
C LYS A 281 3.48 36.78 -28.71
N TYR A 282 3.53 35.58 -28.13
CA TYR A 282 4.51 34.55 -28.50
C TYR A 282 4.32 34.08 -29.96
N ILE A 283 3.08 33.83 -30.39
CA ILE A 283 2.77 33.46 -31.78
C ILE A 283 3.13 34.60 -32.74
N GLN A 284 2.79 35.85 -32.40
CA GLN A 284 3.13 37.03 -33.20
C GLN A 284 4.65 37.13 -33.36
N ARG A 285 5.42 37.10 -32.27
CA ARG A 285 6.90 37.11 -32.35
C ARG A 285 7.45 35.96 -33.17
N ARG A 286 6.87 34.76 -33.07
CA ARG A 286 7.29 33.61 -33.88
C ARG A 286 6.97 33.83 -35.37
N ARG A 287 5.82 34.43 -35.69
CA ARG A 287 5.48 34.81 -37.07
C ARG A 287 6.43 35.90 -37.57
N ASP A 288 6.78 36.88 -36.74
CA ASP A 288 7.72 37.94 -37.10
C ASP A 288 9.12 37.38 -37.36
N ILE A 289 9.61 36.47 -36.51
CA ILE A 289 10.87 35.76 -36.73
C ILE A 289 10.81 34.95 -38.03
N LEU A 290 9.73 34.22 -38.28
CA LEU A 290 9.56 33.47 -39.54
C LEU A 290 9.48 34.39 -40.75
N ASN A 291 8.89 35.57 -40.62
CA ASN A 291 8.83 36.58 -41.68
C ASN A 291 10.19 37.22 -41.93
N LEU A 292 10.96 37.52 -40.88
CA LEU A 292 12.34 37.99 -40.98
C LEU A 292 13.25 36.92 -41.62
N LEU A 293 13.03 35.64 -41.28
CA LEU A 293 13.76 34.53 -41.89
C LEU A 293 13.39 34.35 -43.37
N LYS A 294 12.12 34.59 -43.73
CA LYS A 294 11.65 34.60 -45.12
C LYS A 294 12.19 35.79 -45.93
N GLN A 295 12.37 36.96 -45.30
CA GLN A 295 12.99 38.13 -45.92
C GLN A 295 14.51 37.97 -46.07
N ARG A 296 15.14 37.14 -45.21
CA ARG A 296 16.55 36.80 -45.31
C ARG A 296 16.73 35.59 -46.26
N GLN A 297 16.61 35.84 -47.56
CA GLN A 297 17.25 34.96 -48.54
C GLN A 297 18.74 34.81 -48.16
N PRO A 298 19.31 33.61 -48.24
CA PRO A 298 20.72 33.42 -47.90
C PRO A 298 21.56 34.20 -48.91
N PRO A 299 22.46 35.13 -48.50
CA PRO A 299 23.49 35.57 -49.40
C PRO A 299 24.37 34.35 -49.71
N THR A 300 24.46 34.02 -50.98
CA THR A 300 25.40 33.05 -51.53
C THR A 300 26.78 33.33 -50.94
N LEU A 301 27.30 32.38 -50.16
CA LEU A 301 28.63 32.43 -49.56
C LEU A 301 29.69 32.39 -50.68
N THR A 302 30.06 33.54 -51.22
CA THR A 302 31.38 33.72 -51.81
C THR A 302 32.33 34.09 -50.68
N GLN A 303 33.26 33.16 -50.39
CA GLN A 303 34.37 33.39 -49.47
C GLN A 303 35.20 34.60 -49.94
N PRO A 304 35.40 35.64 -49.13
CA PRO A 304 36.42 36.64 -49.43
C PRO A 304 37.77 36.08 -48.97
N LYS A 305 38.68 35.93 -49.94
CA LYS A 305 40.09 35.72 -49.66
C LYS A 305 40.60 36.92 -48.84
N LEU A 306 41.10 36.65 -47.65
CA LEU A 306 41.84 37.63 -46.85
C LEU A 306 43.14 37.98 -47.58
N SER A 307 43.14 39.08 -48.35
CA SER A 307 44.38 39.78 -48.67
C SER A 307 44.65 40.78 -47.56
N LEU A 308 45.62 40.47 -46.72
CA LEU A 308 46.29 41.48 -45.90
C LEU A 308 46.92 42.51 -46.84
N ARG A 309 46.34 43.71 -46.87
CA ARG A 309 47.00 44.90 -47.37
C ARG A 309 46.83 45.99 -46.32
N ALA A 310 47.89 46.21 -45.56
CA ALA A 310 48.12 47.48 -44.90
C ALA A 310 48.30 48.52 -46.01
N ASP A 311 47.51 49.59 -45.96
CA ASP A 311 47.98 50.96 -46.06
C ASP A 311 46.79 51.92 -45.92
N ASP A 312 46.87 52.69 -44.83
CA ASP A 312 46.65 54.13 -44.69
C ASP A 312 45.60 54.87 -45.54
N LEU A 313 44.73 55.60 -44.82
CA LEU A 313 44.39 57.03 -45.00
C LEU A 313 42.91 57.31 -44.69
N GLY A 314 42.69 58.30 -43.83
CA GLY A 314 41.53 59.20 -43.94
C GLY A 314 40.64 59.28 -42.71
N GLY A 315 41.01 60.18 -41.80
CA GLY A 315 40.17 60.61 -40.69
C GLY A 315 38.81 61.14 -41.16
N LYS A 316 37.77 60.44 -40.74
CA LYS A 316 36.48 61.05 -40.39
C LYS A 316 36.13 60.51 -39.01
N SER A 317 36.12 61.41 -38.03
CA SER A 317 35.63 61.15 -36.68
C SER A 317 34.15 60.76 -36.76
N HIS A 318 33.90 59.46 -36.95
CA HIS A 318 32.58 58.90 -36.72
C HIS A 318 32.31 58.95 -35.21
N PRO A 319 31.12 59.43 -34.77
CA PRO A 319 30.77 59.34 -33.36
C PRO A 319 30.83 57.87 -32.93
N PRO A 320 31.33 57.57 -31.72
CA PRO A 320 31.78 56.23 -31.36
C PRO A 320 30.62 55.25 -31.43
N LEU A 321 30.59 54.45 -32.51
CA LEU A 321 29.65 53.35 -32.72
C LEU A 321 29.70 52.34 -31.56
N GLU A 322 30.84 52.33 -30.84
CA GLU A 322 31.07 51.61 -29.60
C GLU A 322 29.97 51.89 -28.57
N PHE A 323 29.59 53.15 -28.33
CA PHE A 323 28.57 53.52 -27.33
C PHE A 323 27.17 53.03 -27.68
N LEU A 324 26.84 52.95 -28.98
CA LEU A 324 25.53 52.47 -29.46
C LEU A 324 25.42 50.94 -29.41
N LEU A 325 26.53 50.21 -29.59
CA LEU A 325 26.56 48.75 -29.60
C LEU A 325 26.80 48.13 -28.22
N THR A 326 27.49 48.82 -27.30
CA THR A 326 27.73 48.35 -25.92
C THR A 326 26.48 47.80 -25.21
N PRO A 327 25.34 48.51 -25.15
CA PRO A 327 24.17 48.01 -24.41
C PRO A 327 23.58 46.74 -25.03
N TYR A 328 23.70 46.55 -26.35
CA TYR A 328 23.22 45.34 -27.02
C TYR A 328 24.16 44.15 -26.77
N VAL A 329 25.47 44.39 -26.74
CA VAL A 329 26.47 43.35 -26.40
C VAL A 329 26.37 42.95 -24.93
N GLU A 330 26.15 43.91 -24.04
CA GLU A 330 25.92 43.67 -22.61
C GLU A 330 24.63 42.89 -22.37
N MET A 331 23.54 43.22 -23.08
CA MET A 331 22.30 42.44 -23.06
C MET A 331 22.48 41.03 -23.64
N LEU A 332 23.31 40.86 -24.67
CA LEU A 332 23.62 39.53 -25.21
C LEU A 332 24.44 38.70 -24.23
N LEU A 333 25.40 39.32 -23.54
CA LEU A 333 26.22 38.70 -22.51
C LEU A 333 25.36 38.29 -21.30
N SER A 334 24.46 39.15 -20.82
CA SER A 334 23.54 38.83 -19.73
C SER A 334 22.57 37.71 -20.11
N ASN A 335 21.99 37.76 -21.31
CA ASN A 335 21.17 36.66 -21.82
C ASN A 335 21.99 35.35 -21.94
N SER A 336 23.27 35.43 -22.30
CA SER A 336 24.14 34.24 -22.37
C SER A 336 24.43 33.67 -20.98
N SER A 337 24.59 34.50 -19.95
CA SER A 337 24.74 34.04 -18.57
C SER A 337 23.45 33.41 -18.05
N ASP A 338 22.30 34.01 -18.37
CA ASP A 338 20.99 33.46 -17.99
C ASP A 338 20.74 32.10 -18.66
N LEU A 339 21.08 31.96 -19.94
CA LEU A 339 20.98 30.68 -20.65
C LEU A 339 21.91 29.63 -20.03
N LYS A 340 23.14 30.00 -19.66
CA LYS A 340 24.06 29.10 -18.94
C LYS A 340 23.47 28.67 -17.60
N ALA A 341 22.93 29.60 -16.81
CA ALA A 341 22.28 29.30 -15.54
C ALA A 341 21.05 28.40 -15.71
N MET A 342 20.24 28.61 -16.76
CA MET A 342 19.10 27.75 -17.08
C MET A 342 19.55 26.35 -17.51
N ILE A 343 20.64 26.22 -18.26
CA ILE A 343 21.20 24.92 -18.66
C ILE A 343 21.72 24.16 -17.44
N THR A 344 22.42 24.82 -16.51
CA THR A 344 22.91 24.18 -15.28
C THR A 344 21.75 23.81 -14.35
N GLN A 345 20.72 24.65 -14.23
CA GLN A 345 19.53 24.30 -13.48
C GLN A 345 18.81 23.10 -14.11
N LYS A 346 18.64 23.07 -15.43
CA LYS A 346 18.03 21.95 -16.14
C LYS A 346 18.83 20.66 -15.97
N SER A 347 20.16 20.72 -16.03
CA SER A 347 21.00 19.53 -15.84
C SER A 347 20.89 19.01 -14.41
N HIS A 348 20.91 19.89 -13.41
CA HIS A 348 20.70 19.54 -12.01
C HIS A 348 19.33 18.88 -11.77
N LEU A 349 18.25 19.47 -12.29
CA LEU A 349 16.90 18.91 -12.19
C LEU A 349 16.79 17.54 -12.86
N ASN A 350 17.37 17.38 -14.06
CA ASN A 350 17.39 16.09 -14.75
C ASN A 350 18.18 15.03 -13.97
N GLN A 351 19.31 15.40 -13.36
CA GLN A 351 20.09 14.51 -12.54
C GLN A 351 19.32 14.10 -11.28
N SER A 352 18.65 15.05 -10.62
CA SER A 352 17.81 14.77 -9.45
C SER A 352 16.63 13.86 -9.81
N LEU A 353 15.95 14.12 -10.93
CA LEU A 353 14.86 13.29 -11.42
C LEU A 353 15.31 11.87 -11.80
N ALA A 354 16.49 11.74 -12.40
CA ALA A 354 17.08 10.43 -12.69
C ALA A 354 17.43 9.66 -11.41
N LYS A 355 18.01 10.33 -10.41
CA LYS A 355 18.28 9.75 -9.08
C LYS A 355 16.99 9.31 -8.40
N GLN A 356 15.96 10.16 -8.40
CA GLN A 356 14.67 9.80 -7.82
C GLN A 356 14.01 8.65 -8.56
N SER A 357 14.02 8.65 -9.89
CA SER A 357 13.43 7.57 -10.69
C SER A 357 14.14 6.22 -10.52
N THR A 358 15.46 6.23 -10.30
CA THR A 358 16.21 5.01 -10.04
C THR A 358 15.98 4.50 -8.62
N SER A 359 15.95 5.41 -7.64
CA SER A 359 15.60 5.12 -6.24
C SER A 359 14.17 4.57 -6.10
N THR A 360 13.17 5.18 -6.76
CA THR A 360 11.80 4.66 -6.75
C THR A 360 11.70 3.30 -7.44
N GLY A 361 12.39 3.10 -8.56
CA GLY A 361 12.47 1.79 -9.20
C GLY A 361 13.15 0.73 -8.32
N GLN A 362 14.14 1.09 -7.51
CA GLN A 362 14.74 0.17 -6.53
C GLN A 362 13.75 -0.15 -5.40
N ALA A 363 13.09 0.85 -4.84
CA ALA A 363 12.09 0.67 -3.78
C ALA A 363 10.92 -0.22 -4.24
N ILE A 364 10.43 -0.07 -5.47
CA ILE A 364 9.36 -0.94 -5.99
C ILE A 364 9.83 -2.39 -6.17
N ARG A 365 11.08 -2.61 -6.60
CA ARG A 365 11.64 -3.98 -6.71
C ARG A 365 11.78 -4.62 -5.33
N HIS A 366 12.26 -3.87 -4.35
CA HIS A 366 12.36 -4.31 -2.97
C HIS A 366 10.99 -4.68 -2.39
N LEU A 367 9.99 -3.82 -2.55
CA LEU A 367 8.61 -4.13 -2.15
C LEU A 367 8.07 -5.36 -2.87
N ALA A 368 8.43 -5.56 -4.15
CA ALA A 368 7.98 -6.73 -4.91
C ALA A 368 8.52 -8.04 -4.33
N GLU A 369 9.76 -8.04 -3.84
CA GLU A 369 10.39 -9.19 -3.19
C GLU A 369 9.82 -9.46 -1.80
N GLU A 370 9.43 -8.42 -1.06
CA GLU A 370 8.74 -8.55 0.24
C GLU A 370 7.27 -8.95 0.11
N SER A 371 6.69 -8.79 -1.08
CA SER A 371 5.27 -9.05 -1.28
C SER A 371 4.96 -10.55 -1.19
N GLN A 372 3.94 -10.87 -0.39
CA GLN A 372 3.35 -12.22 -0.38
C GLN A 372 2.34 -12.41 -1.51
N LEU A 373 1.87 -11.31 -2.10
CA LEU A 373 0.84 -11.27 -3.13
C LEU A 373 1.39 -11.69 -4.51
N LEU A 374 2.58 -11.20 -4.91
CA LEU A 374 3.14 -11.52 -6.23
C LEU A 374 3.50 -13.00 -6.42
N PRO A 375 4.04 -13.72 -5.41
CA PRO A 375 4.28 -15.16 -5.51
C PRO A 375 3.00 -15.98 -5.58
N GLN A 376 1.92 -15.53 -4.92
CA GLN A 376 0.61 -16.21 -4.94
C GLN A 376 -0.09 -16.07 -6.28
N TYR A 377 0.08 -14.92 -6.95
CA TYR A 377 -0.53 -14.62 -8.24
C TYR A 377 0.53 -14.22 -9.28
N PRO A 378 1.37 -15.17 -9.74
CA PRO A 378 2.43 -14.87 -10.67
C PRO A 378 1.83 -14.47 -12.03
N LEU A 379 2.24 -13.31 -12.53
CA LEU A 379 1.97 -12.95 -13.92
C LEU A 379 2.77 -13.93 -14.80
N ASN A 380 2.08 -14.79 -15.56
CA ASN A 380 2.71 -15.69 -16.52
C ASN A 380 3.48 -14.88 -17.57
N LYS A 381 4.77 -14.63 -17.33
CA LYS A 381 5.71 -14.07 -18.32
C LYS A 381 6.11 -15.10 -19.39
N SER A 382 5.32 -16.18 -19.52
CA SER A 382 5.49 -17.27 -20.48
C SER A 382 5.09 -16.83 -21.89
N ASN A 383 5.90 -15.96 -22.51
CA ASN A 383 6.26 -16.04 -23.93
C ASN A 383 7.21 -14.94 -24.43
N ARG A 384 8.04 -14.32 -23.58
CA ARG A 384 9.28 -13.71 -24.09
C ARG A 384 10.38 -14.76 -24.18
N ARG A 385 10.17 -15.74 -25.06
CA ARG A 385 11.31 -16.46 -25.63
C ARG A 385 12.16 -15.41 -26.35
N LYS A 386 13.41 -15.26 -25.88
CA LYS A 386 14.60 -14.94 -26.67
C LYS A 386 14.31 -14.19 -27.98
N SER A 387 14.19 -12.87 -27.92
CA SER A 387 14.60 -12.03 -29.05
C SER A 387 15.97 -11.47 -28.70
N VAL A 388 17.00 -12.19 -29.16
CA VAL A 388 18.43 -11.86 -28.99
C VAL A 388 18.89 -10.84 -30.04
N ILE A 389 17.98 -10.16 -30.75
CA ILE A 389 18.36 -9.18 -31.78
C ILE A 389 17.53 -7.91 -31.60
N ARG A 390 17.96 -7.03 -30.69
CA ARG A 390 17.79 -5.59 -30.85
C ARG A 390 18.83 -4.85 -30.03
N GLU A 391 20.04 -4.90 -30.57
CA GLU A 391 21.19 -4.09 -30.18
C GLU A 391 20.89 -2.61 -30.46
N ASP A 392 21.14 -1.80 -29.43
CA ASP A 392 21.64 -0.43 -29.46
C ASP A 392 20.82 0.68 -30.14
N LEU A 393 19.82 1.18 -29.41
CA LEU A 393 19.43 2.60 -29.45
C LEU A 393 19.20 3.10 -28.01
N PRO A 394 19.91 4.13 -27.52
CA PRO A 394 19.72 4.63 -26.17
C PRO A 394 18.38 5.40 -26.08
N ALA A 395 17.32 4.70 -25.70
CA ALA A 395 16.00 5.25 -25.43
C ALA A 395 16.05 6.14 -24.17
N LYS A 396 16.49 7.38 -24.36
CA LYS A 396 16.72 8.38 -23.31
C LYS A 396 15.44 9.00 -22.71
N SER A 397 14.30 8.31 -22.79
CA SER A 397 13.01 8.79 -22.30
C SER A 397 12.13 7.75 -21.57
N ASN A 398 12.64 6.53 -21.32
CA ASN A 398 11.79 5.42 -20.87
C ASN A 398 11.74 5.15 -19.35
N SER A 399 12.24 6.05 -18.49
CA SER A 399 12.20 5.80 -17.04
C SER A 399 10.78 5.62 -16.49
N ARG A 400 9.80 6.38 -17.03
CA ARG A 400 8.38 6.22 -16.68
C ARG A 400 7.80 4.90 -17.22
N SER A 401 8.26 4.44 -18.39
CA SER A 401 7.88 3.14 -18.96
C SER A 401 8.42 1.98 -18.13
N ALA A 402 9.62 2.11 -17.59
CA ALA A 402 10.22 1.07 -16.74
C ALA A 402 9.47 0.95 -15.40
N LEU A 403 9.03 2.07 -14.82
CA LEU A 403 8.24 2.06 -13.58
C LEU A 403 6.86 1.43 -13.80
N THR A 404 6.18 1.79 -14.89
CA THR A 404 4.87 1.20 -15.20
C THR A 404 4.99 -0.29 -15.49
N GLU A 405 6.07 -0.75 -16.13
CA GLU A 405 6.32 -2.17 -16.32
C GLU A 405 6.56 -2.93 -15.00
N GLN A 406 7.19 -2.31 -14.00
CA GLN A 406 7.42 -2.89 -12.68
C GLN A 406 6.15 -2.97 -11.82
N VAL A 407 5.19 -2.05 -12.02
CA VAL A 407 3.93 -2.02 -11.26
C VAL A 407 2.87 -2.94 -11.85
N LYS A 408 2.93 -3.28 -13.15
CA LYS A 408 1.94 -4.18 -13.81
C LYS A 408 1.69 -5.51 -13.07
N PRO A 409 2.71 -6.25 -12.59
CA PRO A 409 2.49 -7.47 -11.82
C PRO A 409 1.65 -7.26 -10.57
N TRP A 410 1.80 -6.12 -9.89
CA TRP A 410 1.03 -5.78 -8.70
C TRP A 410 -0.44 -5.54 -9.00
N VAL A 411 -0.74 -4.81 -10.06
CA VAL A 411 -2.12 -4.58 -10.50
C VAL A 411 -2.79 -5.91 -10.83
N PHE A 412 -2.10 -6.76 -11.60
CA PHE A 412 -2.62 -8.08 -11.93
C PHE A 412 -2.83 -8.96 -10.70
N ALA A 413 -1.84 -9.02 -9.80
CA ALA A 413 -1.95 -9.83 -8.59
C ALA A 413 -3.05 -9.32 -7.65
N ALA A 414 -3.30 -8.00 -7.59
CA ALA A 414 -4.38 -7.42 -6.81
C ALA A 414 -5.75 -7.78 -7.40
N ASP A 415 -5.90 -7.70 -8.72
CA ASP A 415 -7.13 -8.10 -9.41
C ASP A 415 -7.38 -9.61 -9.27
N ALA A 416 -6.34 -10.43 -9.41
CA ALA A 416 -6.42 -11.88 -9.23
C ALA A 416 -6.79 -12.25 -7.79
N ALA A 417 -6.17 -11.60 -6.78
CA ALA A 417 -6.53 -11.79 -5.39
C ALA A 417 -7.97 -11.38 -5.10
N LYS A 418 -8.43 -10.25 -5.67
CA LYS A 418 -9.82 -9.81 -5.55
C LYS A 418 -10.76 -10.87 -6.11
N ILE A 419 -10.50 -11.38 -7.31
CA ILE A 419 -11.34 -12.42 -7.93
C ILE A 419 -11.34 -13.69 -7.07
N ALA A 420 -10.18 -14.15 -6.61
CA ALA A 420 -10.07 -15.33 -5.76
C ALA A 420 -10.84 -15.17 -4.44
N THR A 421 -10.77 -14.00 -3.80
CA THR A 421 -11.57 -13.75 -2.59
C THR A 421 -13.07 -13.75 -2.88
N LEU A 422 -13.50 -13.17 -4.00
CA LEU A 422 -14.91 -13.22 -4.41
C LEU A 422 -15.36 -14.65 -4.68
N GLU A 423 -14.54 -15.46 -5.35
CA GLU A 423 -14.80 -16.87 -5.63
C GLU A 423 -14.95 -17.67 -4.33
N THR A 424 -14.06 -17.49 -3.36
CA THR A 424 -14.17 -18.17 -2.06
C THR A 424 -15.42 -17.74 -1.28
N VAL A 425 -15.81 -16.46 -1.35
CA VAL A 425 -17.05 -15.98 -0.72
C VAL A 425 -18.25 -16.59 -1.42
N THR A 426 -18.27 -16.68 -2.75
CA THR A 426 -19.36 -17.33 -3.47
C THR A 426 -19.44 -18.81 -3.17
N GLU A 427 -18.31 -19.52 -3.11
CA GLU A 427 -18.28 -20.96 -2.78
C GLU A 427 -18.79 -21.22 -1.36
N THR A 428 -18.41 -20.39 -0.39
CA THR A 428 -18.90 -20.51 1.00
C THR A 428 -20.39 -20.18 1.13
N VAL A 429 -20.89 -19.21 0.37
CA VAL A 429 -22.32 -18.86 0.35
C VAL A 429 -23.14 -19.96 -0.33
N GLU A 430 -22.68 -20.49 -1.46
CA GLU A 430 -23.31 -21.62 -2.15
C GLU A 430 -23.29 -22.87 -1.27
N GLY A 431 -22.17 -23.17 -0.62
CA GLY A 431 -22.06 -24.26 0.36
C GLY A 431 -23.02 -24.08 1.54
N GLY A 432 -23.16 -22.84 2.04
CA GLY A 432 -24.13 -22.49 3.09
C GLY A 432 -25.59 -22.66 2.63
N GLN A 433 -25.90 -22.29 1.39
CA GLN A 433 -27.23 -22.48 0.81
C GLN A 433 -27.58 -23.96 0.63
N VAL A 434 -26.65 -24.76 0.12
CA VAL A 434 -26.83 -26.22 -0.01
C VAL A 434 -26.98 -26.87 1.36
N ALA A 435 -26.21 -26.44 2.37
CA ALA A 435 -26.35 -26.93 3.73
C ALA A 435 -27.73 -26.55 4.35
N LEU A 436 -28.23 -25.34 4.07
CA LEU A 436 -29.56 -24.91 4.51
C LEU A 436 -30.66 -25.72 3.82
N GLU A 437 -30.55 -25.95 2.52
CA GLU A 437 -31.51 -26.78 1.77
C GLU A 437 -31.51 -28.21 2.30
N GLY A 438 -30.33 -28.80 2.54
CA GLY A 438 -30.21 -30.11 3.17
C GLY A 438 -30.82 -30.15 4.58
N PHE A 439 -30.63 -29.09 5.38
CA PHE A 439 -31.28 -28.97 6.69
C PHE A 439 -32.81 -28.88 6.57
N MET A 440 -33.34 -28.07 5.64
CA MET A 440 -34.77 -27.97 5.39
C MET A 440 -35.38 -29.30 4.95
N GLN A 441 -34.71 -30.02 4.04
CA GLN A 441 -35.12 -31.36 3.61
C GLN A 441 -35.13 -32.33 4.80
N ASN A 442 -34.11 -32.29 5.66
CA ASN A 442 -34.05 -33.12 6.87
C ASN A 442 -35.17 -32.77 7.86
N VAL A 443 -35.47 -31.49 8.07
CA VAL A 443 -36.58 -31.05 8.93
C VAL A 443 -37.92 -31.52 8.36
N HIS A 444 -38.14 -31.41 7.04
CA HIS A 444 -39.33 -31.95 6.40
C HIS A 444 -39.43 -33.48 6.55
N ALA A 445 -38.32 -34.20 6.41
CA ALA A 445 -38.27 -35.63 6.65
C ALA A 445 -38.59 -35.97 8.12
N MET A 446 -38.09 -35.20 9.09
CA MET A 446 -38.44 -35.36 10.51
C MET A 446 -39.92 -35.05 10.76
N GLN A 447 -40.50 -34.01 10.15
CA GLN A 447 -41.92 -33.69 10.26
C GLN A 447 -42.81 -34.82 9.71
N LEU A 448 -42.41 -35.42 8.57
CA LEU A 448 -43.05 -36.61 8.00
C LEU A 448 -42.99 -37.80 8.98
N LEU A 449 -41.83 -38.05 9.61
CA LEU A 449 -41.66 -39.11 10.60
C LEU A 449 -42.42 -38.87 11.90
N LEU A 450 -42.59 -37.62 12.31
CA LEU A 450 -43.40 -37.22 13.48
C LEU A 450 -44.92 -37.31 13.21
N GLY A 451 -45.34 -37.75 12.02
CA GLY A 451 -46.74 -37.90 11.66
C GLY A 451 -47.48 -36.57 11.47
N GLN A 452 -46.75 -35.45 11.43
CA GLN A 452 -47.29 -34.14 11.14
C GLN A 452 -47.43 -34.01 9.63
N GLN A 453 -48.35 -34.77 9.04
CA GLN A 453 -48.74 -34.54 7.65
C GLN A 453 -49.26 -33.11 7.56
N THR A 454 -48.58 -32.29 6.76
CA THR A 454 -49.23 -31.17 6.10
C THR A 454 -50.29 -31.77 5.20
N ASN A 455 -51.50 -31.99 5.74
CA ASN A 455 -52.65 -32.41 4.95
C ASN A 455 -52.75 -31.45 3.77
N GLY A 456 -52.46 -31.97 2.58
CA GLY A 456 -52.65 -31.25 1.33
C GLY A 456 -54.13 -30.93 1.18
N ALA A 457 -54.52 -29.72 1.54
CA ALA A 457 -55.71 -29.07 0.99
C ALA A 457 -55.24 -28.23 -0.20
N THR A 458 -55.07 -28.87 -1.35
CA THR A 458 -55.15 -28.15 -2.62
C THR A 458 -56.59 -27.70 -2.84
N GLN A 459 -56.73 -26.42 -3.23
CA GLN A 459 -57.92 -25.70 -3.69
C GLN A 459 -58.84 -25.06 -2.63
N SER A 460 -58.47 -23.84 -2.24
CA SER A 460 -59.33 -22.69 -2.52
C SER A 460 -58.46 -21.48 -2.82
N VAL A 461 -58.64 -20.93 -4.02
CA VAL A 461 -58.24 -19.57 -4.38
C VAL A 461 -58.89 -18.63 -3.37
N ASP A 462 -58.10 -17.96 -2.54
CA ASP A 462 -58.43 -16.59 -2.13
C ASP A 462 -57.18 -15.84 -1.68
N ASP A 463 -57.04 -14.65 -2.24
CA ASP A 463 -55.97 -13.70 -1.99
C ASP A 463 -55.97 -13.26 -0.53
N LYS A 464 -54.79 -13.32 0.12
CA LYS A 464 -54.31 -12.33 1.10
C LYS A 464 -52.89 -12.65 1.55
N GLU A 465 -51.97 -11.98 0.87
CA GLU A 465 -50.78 -11.31 1.41
C GLU A 465 -50.70 -11.32 2.95
N ALA A 466 -49.98 -12.30 3.50
CA ALA A 466 -49.55 -12.32 4.89
C ALA A 466 -48.07 -11.97 4.92
N THR A 467 -47.80 -10.81 5.50
CA THR A 467 -46.51 -10.18 5.72
C THR A 467 -45.68 -10.96 6.74
N ASP A 468 -44.58 -11.58 6.29
CA ASP A 468 -43.53 -12.10 7.17
C ASP A 468 -42.57 -10.96 7.57
N GLU A 469 -42.95 -10.19 8.59
CA GLU A 469 -42.00 -9.53 9.49
C GLU A 469 -42.33 -9.96 10.93
N ASP A 470 -41.28 -10.11 11.76
CA ASP A 470 -41.29 -10.35 13.22
C ASP A 470 -41.12 -11.78 13.76
N VAL A 471 -39.98 -12.42 13.44
CA VAL A 471 -39.42 -13.52 14.25
C VAL A 471 -38.12 -13.11 14.98
N TRP A 472 -37.49 -11.98 14.64
CA TRP A 472 -36.12 -11.67 15.08
C TRP A 472 -35.95 -10.57 16.16
N LEU A 473 -37.03 -10.06 16.78
CA LEU A 473 -36.94 -8.95 17.75
C LEU A 473 -37.05 -9.34 19.25
N ALA A 474 -37.09 -10.61 19.62
CA ALA A 474 -37.39 -11.02 21.00
C ALA A 474 -36.17 -11.32 21.90
N THR A 475 -34.96 -10.89 21.55
CA THR A 475 -33.78 -11.07 22.45
C THR A 475 -32.96 -9.80 22.55
N SER A 476 -33.40 -8.84 23.37
CA SER A 476 -32.56 -7.88 24.11
C SER A 476 -33.42 -6.89 24.88
N THR A 477 -33.76 -7.21 26.14
CA THR A 477 -33.81 -6.21 27.24
C THR A 477 -34.06 -6.95 28.55
N GLU A 478 -33.00 -7.07 29.34
CA GLU A 478 -33.10 -7.44 30.75
C GLU A 478 -33.53 -6.22 31.60
N GLN A 479 -34.10 -6.54 32.76
CA GLN A 479 -34.18 -5.75 34.01
C GLN A 479 -35.39 -4.82 34.19
N ASN A 480 -36.45 -5.35 34.83
CA ASN A 480 -36.80 -4.86 36.18
C ASN A 480 -37.72 -5.79 37.00
N ALA A 481 -37.53 -5.69 38.31
CA ALA A 481 -37.90 -6.60 39.41
C ALA A 481 -39.41 -6.83 39.71
N LYS A 482 -39.74 -8.11 39.98
CA LYS A 482 -40.53 -8.73 41.10
C LYS A 482 -42.02 -8.34 41.35
N PRO A 483 -42.82 -9.15 42.10
CA PRO A 483 -42.75 -10.59 42.39
C PRO A 483 -44.06 -11.38 42.14
N ARG A 484 -43.90 -12.70 42.16
CA ARG A 484 -44.92 -13.77 42.16
C ARG A 484 -46.16 -13.50 43.03
N LYS A 485 -47.34 -13.84 42.49
CA LYS A 485 -48.46 -14.42 43.24
C LYS A 485 -48.99 -15.65 42.53
N HIS A 486 -48.93 -16.78 43.23
CA HIS A 486 -49.70 -18.00 42.97
C HIS A 486 -51.16 -17.77 43.37
N THR A 487 -52.08 -18.23 42.52
CA THR A 487 -53.46 -18.75 42.73
C THR A 487 -54.12 -18.67 41.35
N GLY A 488 -54.82 -19.63 40.77
CA GLY A 488 -55.37 -20.92 41.15
C GLY A 488 -56.38 -21.30 40.04
N SER A 489 -56.53 -22.60 39.78
CA SER A 489 -57.62 -23.28 39.06
C SER A 489 -58.14 -22.73 37.72
N SER A 490 -58.12 -23.55 36.66
CA SER A 490 -59.26 -24.41 36.31
C SER A 490 -59.02 -25.20 35.01
N THR A 491 -59.22 -26.52 35.08
CA THR A 491 -59.86 -27.42 34.09
C THR A 491 -59.41 -27.34 32.62
N GLU A 492 -58.67 -28.36 32.17
CA GLU A 492 -59.19 -29.50 31.38
C GLU A 492 -59.62 -29.13 29.96
N LYS A 493 -58.81 -29.59 29.00
CA LYS A 493 -59.27 -30.35 27.82
C LYS A 493 -58.09 -31.18 27.34
N GLN A 494 -58.10 -32.44 27.75
CA GLN A 494 -57.26 -33.50 27.21
C GLN A 494 -57.47 -33.58 25.70
N GLN A 495 -56.43 -33.35 24.92
CA GLN A 495 -56.40 -33.77 23.52
C GLN A 495 -55.95 -35.22 23.48
N GLU A 496 -56.90 -36.12 23.26
CA GLU A 496 -56.70 -37.50 22.85
C GLU A 496 -56.02 -37.54 21.49
N ASN A 497 -54.68 -37.46 21.43
CA ASN A 497 -53.83 -38.09 20.41
C ASN A 497 -52.34 -37.76 20.58
N ASP A 498 -51.85 -37.71 21.82
CA ASP A 498 -50.41 -37.61 22.02
C ASP A 498 -49.80 -39.02 22.03
N LEU A 499 -49.11 -39.38 20.95
CA LEU A 499 -48.46 -40.68 20.73
C LEU A 499 -47.43 -41.03 21.84
N TRP A 500 -46.99 -40.03 22.59
CA TRP A 500 -46.11 -40.15 23.75
C TRP A 500 -46.79 -40.74 25.00
N SER A 501 -48.12 -40.69 25.09
CA SER A 501 -48.87 -41.36 26.16
C SER A 501 -48.84 -42.89 26.06
N ARG A 502 -48.52 -43.43 24.88
CA ARG A 502 -48.45 -44.88 24.61
C ARG A 502 -47.08 -45.49 24.92
N LEU A 503 -46.08 -44.65 25.25
CA LEU A 503 -44.71 -45.07 25.53
C LEU A 503 -44.32 -44.97 27.02
N HIS A 504 -45.27 -44.77 27.94
CA HIS A 504 -45.02 -44.99 29.36
C HIS A 504 -45.28 -46.46 29.70
N GLY A 505 -44.18 -47.18 29.92
CA GLY A 505 -44.13 -48.62 30.12
C GLY A 505 -44.83 -49.10 31.39
N SER A 506 -45.78 -50.01 31.21
CA SER A 506 -46.13 -51.03 32.19
C SER A 506 -45.08 -52.15 32.17
N LEU A 507 -43.87 -51.84 32.64
CA LEU A 507 -42.83 -52.82 32.92
C LEU A 507 -42.35 -52.60 34.35
N GLY A 508 -43.00 -53.30 35.28
CA GLY A 508 -42.56 -53.38 36.67
C GLY A 508 -43.70 -53.41 37.66
N LEU A 509 -44.31 -54.58 37.83
CA LEU A 509 -44.95 -55.05 39.07
C LEU A 509 -45.12 -56.59 38.94
N ILE A 510 -43.99 -57.29 38.97
CA ILE A 510 -43.91 -58.68 39.41
C ILE A 510 -43.08 -58.65 40.70
N GLY A 511 -43.71 -58.96 41.83
CA GLY A 511 -43.06 -59.12 43.14
C GLY A 511 -43.91 -58.67 44.32
N HIS A 512 -44.07 -59.59 45.29
CA HIS A 512 -44.76 -59.53 46.61
C HIS A 512 -46.29 -59.48 46.63
N ASP A 513 -47.01 -60.25 47.46
CA ASP A 513 -46.75 -61.45 48.28
C ASP A 513 -48.12 -62.07 48.65
N GLU A 514 -48.11 -63.35 49.07
CA GLU A 514 -49.21 -64.22 49.58
C GLU A 514 -50.06 -65.02 48.58
#